data_AF-A0A3D8Y7X5-F1
#
_entry.id   AF-A0A3D8Y7X5-F1
#
_cell.length_a   1.000
_cell.length_b   1.000
_cell.length_c   1.000
_cell.angle_alpha   90.00
_cell.angle_beta   90.00
_cell.angle_gamma   90.00
#
_symmetry.space_group_name_H-M   'P 1'
#
loop_
_entity.id
_entity.type
_entity.pdbx_description
1 polymer ?
#
loop_
_entity_poly.entity_id
_entity_poly.type
_entity_poly.pdbx_seq_one_letter_code
_entity_poly.pdbx_strand_id
1 'polypeptide(L)'
;MKKILIAFMLLGIMSCKTELIDKIDVFSLETGAYMRTVAPWPLNVANGVVYSKAALAAGSVKMTLEAVDPQKGSLFSAYDLTVRFVDNTTANGNSSKPYAALDSYPASSFTKDVVTGYPRREMTLTASELMSKLGLTAADVAAGDVFEVHAVMKLADGRSFTDTNSGSEIKGGAYYKSPFFYRITVNP
;
A
#
# COMPACT_ATOMS: atom_id res chain seq x y z
N MET A 1 -60.67 37.06 -50.05
CA MET A 1 -59.97 37.75 -48.94
C MET A 1 -59.58 36.69 -47.91
N LYS A 2 -58.31 36.72 -47.47
CA LYS A 2 -57.64 35.95 -46.40
C LYS A 2 -57.75 34.41 -46.41
N LYS A 3 -56.71 33.78 -46.96
CA LYS A 3 -56.34 32.37 -46.78
C LYS A 3 -55.69 32.22 -45.39
N ILE A 4 -56.22 31.33 -44.54
CA ILE A 4 -55.62 30.98 -43.25
C ILE A 4 -54.80 29.70 -43.42
N LEU A 5 -53.51 29.84 -43.12
CA LEU A 5 -52.47 28.83 -42.99
C LEU A 5 -52.73 27.99 -41.73
N ILE A 6 -52.78 26.66 -41.83
CA ILE A 6 -52.49 25.77 -40.69
C ILE A 6 -51.58 24.66 -41.20
N ALA A 7 -50.32 24.74 -40.79
CA ALA A 7 -49.27 23.76 -41.03
C ALA A 7 -49.54 22.52 -40.16
N PHE A 8 -49.69 21.36 -40.79
CA PHE A 8 -49.73 20.06 -40.09
C PHE A 8 -48.29 19.56 -39.92
N MET A 9 -47.82 19.64 -38.69
CA MET A 9 -46.49 19.25 -38.24
C MET A 9 -46.32 17.73 -38.35
N LEU A 10 -45.40 17.27 -39.22
CA LEU A 10 -44.92 15.89 -39.23
C LEU A 10 -44.08 15.66 -37.96
N LEU A 11 -44.61 14.86 -37.03
CA LEU A 11 -43.88 14.37 -35.87
C LEU A 11 -43.01 13.18 -36.31
N GLY A 12 -41.76 13.47 -36.68
CA GLY A 12 -40.74 12.46 -36.95
C GLY A 12 -40.27 11.81 -35.64
N ILE A 13 -40.65 10.56 -35.44
CA ILE A 13 -40.10 9.65 -34.42
C ILE A 13 -38.65 9.32 -34.76
N MET A 14 -37.72 10.20 -34.39
CA MET A 14 -36.30 9.85 -34.27
C MET A 14 -36.11 9.16 -32.91
N SER A 15 -36.17 7.84 -32.94
CA SER A 15 -35.72 6.97 -31.86
C SER A 15 -34.24 7.28 -31.58
N CYS A 16 -33.96 8.02 -30.51
CA CYS A 16 -32.63 8.04 -29.92
C CYS A 16 -32.32 6.61 -29.50
N LYS A 17 -31.36 5.98 -30.15
CA LYS A 17 -30.71 4.78 -29.63
C LYS A 17 -30.06 5.18 -28.31
N THR A 18 -30.76 4.93 -27.20
CA THR A 18 -30.14 4.95 -25.89
C THR A 18 -29.20 3.75 -25.87
N GLU A 19 -27.90 4.00 -25.99
CA GLU A 19 -26.91 2.97 -25.70
C GLU A 19 -27.07 2.61 -24.23
N LEU A 20 -27.61 1.42 -23.99
CA LEU A 20 -27.55 0.79 -22.68
C LEU A 20 -26.07 0.61 -22.39
N ILE A 21 -25.56 1.32 -21.38
CA ILE A 21 -24.29 0.96 -20.73
C ILE A 21 -24.39 -0.54 -20.43
N ASP A 22 -23.47 -1.30 -21.01
CA ASP A 22 -23.38 -2.74 -20.78
C ASP A 22 -23.42 -3.00 -19.28
N LYS A 23 -24.18 -4.03 -18.90
CA LYS A 23 -24.18 -4.51 -17.51
C LYS A 23 -22.73 -4.87 -17.17
N ILE A 24 -22.15 -4.15 -16.21
CA ILE A 24 -20.89 -4.54 -15.60
C ILE A 24 -21.09 -5.99 -15.13
N ASP A 25 -20.35 -6.91 -15.72
CA ASP A 25 -20.35 -8.29 -15.28
C ASP A 25 -19.63 -8.33 -13.93
N VAL A 26 -20.43 -8.20 -12.86
CA VAL A 26 -19.94 -8.21 -11.49
C VAL A 26 -19.24 -9.52 -11.13
N PHE A 27 -19.46 -10.59 -11.90
CA PHE A 27 -18.80 -11.88 -11.73
C PHE A 27 -17.47 -11.97 -12.49
N SER A 28 -17.22 -11.08 -13.45
CA SER A 28 -15.93 -10.92 -14.11
C SER A 28 -15.04 -9.88 -13.45
N LEU A 29 -15.49 -9.24 -12.36
CA LEU A 29 -14.66 -8.30 -11.62
C LEU A 29 -13.52 -9.06 -10.95
N GLU A 30 -12.28 -8.67 -11.27
CA GLU A 30 -11.13 -9.08 -10.49
C GLU A 30 -11.35 -8.64 -9.04
N THR A 31 -11.54 -9.62 -8.17
CA THR A 31 -11.69 -9.37 -6.74
C THR A 31 -10.30 -9.09 -6.16
N GLY A 32 -10.08 -7.86 -5.70
CA GLY A 32 -8.77 -7.40 -5.23
C GLY A 32 -8.33 -8.03 -3.90
N ALA A 33 -7.05 -7.86 -3.56
CA ALA A 33 -6.49 -8.19 -2.26
C ALA A 33 -5.65 -7.02 -1.73
N TYR A 34 -5.47 -6.94 -0.42
CA TYR A 34 -4.71 -5.88 0.22
C TYR A 34 -4.09 -6.33 1.54
N MET A 35 -3.02 -5.64 1.96
CA MET A 35 -2.33 -5.88 3.23
C MET A 35 -2.69 -4.79 4.23
N ARG A 36 -3.71 -5.04 5.05
CA ARG A 36 -4.17 -4.07 6.05
C ARG A 36 -3.16 -3.93 7.17
N THR A 37 -2.79 -2.70 7.48
CA THR A 37 -2.17 -2.34 8.76
C THR A 37 -3.26 -2.22 9.83
N VAL A 38 -3.31 -3.21 10.72
CA VAL A 38 -4.26 -3.25 11.83
C VAL A 38 -3.87 -2.26 12.92
N ALA A 39 -2.58 -2.25 13.25
CA ALA A 39 -1.99 -1.32 14.20
C ALA A 39 -0.47 -1.18 13.94
N PRO A 40 0.14 0.00 14.20
CA PRO A 40 -0.53 1.28 14.42
C PRO A 40 -1.17 1.83 13.13
N TRP A 41 -2.24 2.63 13.27
CA TRP A 41 -2.81 3.40 12.15
C TRP A 41 -3.37 4.74 12.65
N PRO A 42 -3.13 5.87 11.96
CA PRO A 42 -2.30 6.03 10.75
C PRO A 42 -0.80 5.80 11.00
N LEU A 43 -0.04 5.48 9.96
CA LEU A 43 1.40 5.31 10.06
C LEU A 43 2.10 6.67 10.05
N ASN A 44 2.45 7.15 11.24
CA ASN A 44 3.16 8.42 11.40
C ASN A 44 4.03 8.42 12.67
N VAL A 45 4.80 9.50 12.84
CA VAL A 45 5.70 9.69 13.98
C VAL A 45 4.96 9.62 15.32
N ALA A 46 3.76 10.19 15.42
CA ALA A 46 2.97 10.19 16.66
C ALA A 46 2.56 8.77 17.09
N ASN A 47 2.47 7.84 16.13
CA ASN A 47 2.17 6.44 16.37
C ASN A 47 3.42 5.54 16.34
N GLY A 48 4.62 6.11 16.52
CA GLY A 48 5.87 5.35 16.68
C GLY A 48 6.49 4.85 15.38
N VAL A 49 6.08 5.36 14.22
CA VAL A 49 6.72 5.06 12.93
C VAL A 49 7.91 6.01 12.72
N VAL A 50 8.93 5.86 13.55
CA VAL A 50 10.08 6.76 13.63
C VAL A 50 11.26 6.06 14.30
N TYR A 51 12.49 6.44 13.93
CA TYR A 51 13.69 6.12 14.71
C TYR A 51 14.23 7.37 15.39
N SER A 52 14.80 7.22 16.59
CA SER A 52 15.59 8.30 17.21
C SER A 52 17.05 8.14 16.80
N LYS A 53 17.68 9.24 16.39
CA LYS A 53 19.11 9.29 16.05
C LYS A 53 19.96 8.96 17.28
N ALA A 54 19.58 9.47 18.45
CA ALA A 54 20.26 9.19 19.72
C ALA A 54 20.23 7.70 20.12
N ALA A 55 19.18 6.96 19.73
CA ALA A 55 18.99 5.55 20.06
C ALA A 55 18.90 4.63 18.83
N LEU A 56 19.56 5.01 17.73
CA LEU A 56 19.35 4.38 16.42
C LEU A 56 19.59 2.86 16.44
N ALA A 57 20.64 2.38 17.12
CA ALA A 57 20.98 0.96 17.19
C ALA A 57 19.88 0.08 17.83
N ALA A 58 19.06 0.65 18.71
CA ALA A 58 17.93 -0.03 19.36
C ALA A 58 16.57 0.29 18.70
N GLY A 59 16.55 1.14 17.68
CA GLY A 59 15.32 1.59 17.02
C GLY A 59 14.58 0.45 16.34
N SER A 60 13.28 0.35 16.60
CA SER A 60 12.39 -0.59 15.92
C SER A 60 11.00 0.01 15.71
N VAL A 61 10.40 -0.29 14.55
CA VAL A 61 9.00 0.04 14.24
C VAL A 61 8.25 -1.28 14.13
N LYS A 62 7.15 -1.40 14.88
CA LYS A 62 6.32 -2.60 14.91
C LYS A 62 4.97 -2.32 14.28
N MET A 63 4.46 -3.28 13.52
CA MET A 63 3.10 -3.22 13.00
C MET A 63 2.47 -4.59 12.83
N THR A 64 1.18 -4.67 13.14
CA THR A 64 0.34 -5.83 12.87
C THR A 64 -0.25 -5.71 11.48
N LEU A 65 0.10 -6.65 10.62
CA LEU A 65 -0.40 -6.76 9.26
C LEU A 65 -1.48 -7.84 9.19
N GLU A 66 -2.46 -7.65 8.32
CA GLU A 66 -3.54 -8.59 8.04
C GLU A 66 -3.71 -8.75 6.53
N ALA A 67 -3.54 -9.97 6.04
CA ALA A 67 -3.69 -10.30 4.62
C ALA A 67 -5.17 -10.49 4.29
N VAL A 68 -5.75 -9.55 3.54
CA VAL A 68 -7.16 -9.60 3.15
C VAL A 68 -7.28 -9.93 1.68
N ASP A 69 -7.97 -11.04 1.41
CA ASP A 69 -8.37 -11.45 0.06
C ASP A 69 -9.80 -12.02 0.08
N PRO A 70 -10.42 -12.25 -1.09
CA PRO A 70 -11.80 -12.76 -1.20
C PRO A 70 -12.01 -14.15 -0.59
N GLN A 71 -10.94 -14.93 -0.38
CA GLN A 71 -10.95 -16.28 0.17
C GLN A 71 -10.38 -16.34 1.60
N LYS A 72 -10.53 -15.25 2.36
CA LYS A 72 -10.11 -15.19 3.77
C LYS A 72 -8.61 -15.46 3.98
N GLY A 73 -7.78 -14.93 3.08
CA GLY A 73 -6.32 -15.06 3.15
C GLY A 73 -5.78 -16.35 2.53
N SER A 74 -6.64 -17.16 1.90
CA SER A 74 -6.21 -18.43 1.29
C SER A 74 -5.49 -18.24 -0.04
N LEU A 75 -5.68 -17.07 -0.70
CA LEU A 75 -4.93 -16.72 -1.90
C LEU A 75 -3.60 -16.06 -1.57
N PHE A 76 -3.44 -15.47 -0.39
CA PHE A 76 -2.19 -14.85 0.03
C PHE A 76 -1.02 -15.85 -0.03
N SER A 77 0.05 -15.48 -0.73
CA SER A 77 1.23 -16.31 -0.95
C SER A 77 2.45 -15.76 -0.20
N ALA A 78 2.77 -14.47 -0.39
CA ALA A 78 3.92 -13.85 0.25
C ALA A 78 3.77 -12.32 0.34
N TYR A 79 4.51 -11.73 1.28
CA TYR A 79 4.69 -10.29 1.39
C TYR A 79 6.18 -9.95 1.31
N ASP A 80 6.62 -9.46 0.17
CA ASP A 80 8.03 -9.21 -0.12
C ASP A 80 8.36 -7.75 0.15
N LEU A 81 9.47 -7.51 0.85
CA LEU A 81 9.92 -6.19 1.25
C LEU A 81 11.22 -5.81 0.56
N THR A 82 11.29 -4.56 0.16
CA THR A 82 12.53 -3.91 -0.27
C THR A 82 12.72 -2.63 0.52
N VAL A 83 13.96 -2.26 0.79
CA VAL A 83 14.30 -1.03 1.52
C VAL A 83 15.28 -0.19 0.71
N ARG A 84 15.11 1.12 0.77
CA ARG A 84 16.13 2.11 0.36
C ARG A 84 16.39 3.11 1.49
N PHE A 85 17.48 3.85 1.36
CA PHE A 85 17.81 4.95 2.26
C PHE A 85 17.92 6.25 1.48
N VAL A 86 17.23 7.28 1.97
CA VAL A 86 17.25 8.63 1.42
C VAL A 86 17.97 9.52 2.42
N ASP A 87 19.17 9.92 2.05
CA ASP A 87 19.96 10.91 2.78
C ASP A 87 19.47 12.31 2.41
N ASN A 88 18.86 13.00 3.39
CA ASN A 88 18.40 14.38 3.23
C ASN A 88 19.38 15.38 3.87
N THR A 89 20.51 14.89 4.39
CA THR A 89 21.48 15.68 5.13
C THR A 89 22.69 15.94 4.25
N THR A 90 22.79 17.17 3.74
CA THR A 90 23.88 17.51 2.80
C THR A 90 25.26 17.66 3.47
N ALA A 91 25.32 17.70 4.80
CA ALA A 91 26.53 18.05 5.56
C ALA A 91 27.54 16.88 5.71
N ASN A 92 27.11 15.63 5.58
CA ASN A 92 27.94 14.42 5.72
C ASN A 92 28.23 13.73 4.38
N GLY A 93 27.91 14.38 3.26
CA GLY A 93 28.04 13.80 1.92
C GLY A 93 26.69 13.31 1.39
N ASN A 94 26.69 12.22 0.62
CA ASN A 94 25.47 11.55 0.19
C ASN A 94 25.61 10.05 0.41
N SER A 95 24.89 9.56 1.41
CA SER A 95 24.86 8.16 1.80
C SER A 95 23.62 7.43 1.27
N SER A 96 22.83 8.05 0.40
CA SER A 96 21.62 7.43 -0.17
C SER A 96 21.93 6.08 -0.81
N LYS A 97 21.05 5.10 -0.58
CA LYS A 97 21.17 3.76 -1.12
C LYS A 97 19.93 3.43 -1.95
N PRO A 98 20.07 2.78 -3.12
CA PRO A 98 18.92 2.33 -3.91
C PRO A 98 18.16 1.20 -3.19
N TYR A 99 17.03 0.79 -3.74
CA TYR A 99 16.28 -0.36 -3.19
C TYR A 99 17.12 -1.63 -3.21
N ALA A 100 17.14 -2.32 -2.08
CA ALA A 100 17.67 -3.66 -1.91
C ALA A 100 16.60 -4.56 -1.30
N ALA A 101 16.70 -5.87 -1.52
CA ALA A 101 15.83 -6.85 -0.87
C ALA A 101 16.03 -6.82 0.66
N LEU A 102 14.93 -6.70 1.40
CA LEU A 102 14.93 -6.68 2.86
C LEU A 102 14.61 -8.07 3.41
N ASP A 103 13.35 -8.48 3.25
CA ASP A 103 12.79 -9.71 3.79
C ASP A 103 11.60 -10.18 2.93
N SER A 104 11.16 -11.41 3.12
CA SER A 104 10.02 -12.02 2.42
C SER A 104 9.24 -12.87 3.41
N TYR A 105 7.99 -12.48 3.67
CA TYR A 105 7.12 -13.20 4.59
C TYR A 105 6.19 -14.14 3.82
N PRO A 106 6.44 -15.47 3.81
CA PRO A 106 5.52 -16.42 3.19
C PRO A 106 4.22 -16.50 4.00
N ALA A 107 3.14 -16.92 3.36
CA ALA A 107 1.83 -17.10 4.01
C ALA A 107 1.89 -18.03 5.24
N SER A 108 2.78 -19.02 5.23
CA SER A 108 3.02 -19.92 6.36
C SER A 108 3.54 -19.22 7.62
N SER A 109 4.03 -17.98 7.48
CA SER A 109 4.52 -17.16 8.59
C SER A 109 3.46 -16.25 9.21
N PHE A 110 2.20 -16.37 8.76
CA PHE A 110 1.03 -15.67 9.28
C PHE A 110 0.08 -16.67 9.95
N THR A 111 -0.63 -16.21 10.97
CA THR A 111 -1.60 -17.01 11.72
C THR A 111 -2.99 -16.43 11.56
N LYS A 112 -4.01 -17.26 11.34
CA LYS A 112 -5.40 -16.79 11.26
C LYS A 112 -5.82 -16.10 12.56
N ASP A 113 -6.32 -14.89 12.42
CA ASP A 113 -6.94 -14.14 13.48
C ASP A 113 -8.33 -14.71 13.80
N VAL A 114 -8.60 -14.96 15.08
CA VAL A 114 -9.85 -15.61 15.53
C VAL A 114 -11.09 -14.74 15.36
N VAL A 115 -10.92 -13.41 15.24
CA VAL A 115 -12.04 -12.47 15.14
C VAL A 115 -12.42 -12.23 13.68
N THR A 116 -11.43 -11.98 12.82
CA THR A 116 -11.69 -11.62 11.41
C THR A 116 -11.63 -12.80 10.44
N GLY A 117 -10.92 -13.86 10.84
CA GLY A 117 -10.61 -15.04 10.02
C GLY A 117 -9.46 -14.84 9.03
N TYR A 118 -8.87 -13.64 8.95
CA TYR A 118 -7.75 -13.34 8.05
C TYR A 118 -6.39 -13.65 8.71
N PRO A 119 -5.37 -14.07 7.94
CA PRO A 119 -4.01 -14.26 8.46
C PRO A 119 -3.39 -12.93 8.91
N ARG A 120 -2.80 -12.94 10.11
CA ARG A 120 -2.06 -11.82 10.70
C ARG A 120 -0.62 -12.18 11.05
N ARG A 121 0.23 -11.15 11.07
CA ARG A 121 1.63 -11.21 11.52
C ARG A 121 2.02 -9.88 12.16
N GLU A 122 2.87 -9.93 13.19
CA GLU A 122 3.64 -8.76 13.63
C GLU A 122 4.90 -8.64 12.75
N MET A 123 5.02 -7.52 12.03
CA MET A 123 6.23 -7.11 11.34
C MET A 123 7.00 -6.16 12.24
N THR A 124 8.29 -6.43 12.44
CA THR A 124 9.21 -5.54 13.16
C THR A 124 10.33 -5.13 12.22
N LEU A 125 10.44 -3.83 11.95
CA LEU A 125 11.50 -3.24 11.15
C LEU A 125 12.52 -2.60 12.09
N THR A 126 13.68 -3.23 12.25
CA THR A 126 14.75 -2.69 13.10
C THR A 126 15.71 -1.83 12.29
N ALA A 127 16.17 -0.71 12.86
CA ALA A 127 17.12 0.15 12.17
C ALA A 127 18.43 -0.58 11.83
N SER A 128 18.90 -1.45 12.73
CA SER A 128 20.11 -2.26 12.52
C SER A 128 19.99 -3.19 11.31
N GLU A 129 18.84 -3.84 11.11
CA GLU A 129 18.59 -4.69 9.95
C GLU A 129 18.58 -3.88 8.66
N LEU A 130 17.81 -2.77 8.62
CA LEU A 130 17.72 -1.92 7.43
C LEU A 130 19.10 -1.38 7.04
N MET A 131 19.88 -0.90 8.01
CA MET A 131 21.24 -0.42 7.77
C MET A 131 22.16 -1.52 7.27
N SER A 132 22.10 -2.72 7.87
CA SER A 132 22.92 -3.87 7.46
C SER A 132 22.65 -4.27 6.01
N LYS A 133 21.36 -4.33 5.60
CA LYS A 133 20.96 -4.64 4.21
C LYS A 133 21.47 -3.61 3.21
N LEU A 134 21.62 -2.36 3.65
CA LEU A 134 22.04 -1.23 2.82
C LEU A 134 23.55 -0.92 2.91
N GLY A 135 24.29 -1.67 3.74
CA GLY A 135 25.71 -1.42 3.98
C GLY A 135 25.98 -0.04 4.60
N LEU A 136 25.09 0.40 5.49
CA LEU A 136 25.19 1.67 6.22
C LEU A 136 25.70 1.44 7.65
N THR A 137 26.43 2.42 8.16
CA THR A 137 26.83 2.54 9.55
C THR A 137 26.02 3.64 10.24
N ALA A 138 26.11 3.72 11.58
CA ALA A 138 25.43 4.77 12.31
C ALA A 138 25.98 6.18 11.98
N ALA A 139 27.19 6.30 11.45
CA ALA A 139 27.77 7.58 11.03
C ALA A 139 27.16 8.10 9.73
N ASP A 140 26.65 7.20 8.88
CA ASP A 140 26.04 7.54 7.58
C ASP A 140 24.60 8.04 7.72
N VAL A 141 23.99 7.89 8.89
CA VAL A 141 22.59 8.23 9.16
C VAL A 141 22.52 9.46 10.07
N ALA A 142 21.79 10.49 9.65
CA ALA A 142 21.55 11.72 10.38
C ALA A 142 20.04 11.93 10.66
N ALA A 143 19.74 12.90 11.53
CA ALA A 143 18.36 13.30 11.77
C ALA A 143 17.82 14.04 10.53
N GLY A 144 16.63 13.66 10.06
CA GLY A 144 16.03 14.12 8.81
C GLY A 144 16.12 13.09 7.68
N ASP A 145 16.99 12.09 7.81
CA ASP A 145 17.10 11.00 6.84
C ASP A 145 15.95 10.01 6.98
N VAL A 146 15.75 9.20 5.94
CA VAL A 146 14.57 8.36 5.83
C VAL A 146 14.92 6.97 5.31
N PHE A 147 14.40 5.96 6.01
CA PHE A 147 14.30 4.61 5.47
C PHE A 147 12.94 4.44 4.82
N GLU A 148 12.94 3.96 3.58
CA GLU A 148 11.73 3.72 2.81
C GLU A 148 11.63 2.24 2.47
N VAL A 149 10.56 1.60 2.97
CA VAL A 149 10.28 0.19 2.73
C VAL A 149 9.09 0.08 1.78
N HIS A 150 9.30 -0.52 0.61
CA HIS A 150 8.21 -0.93 -0.28
C HIS A 150 7.89 -2.39 -0.06
N ALA A 151 6.61 -2.71 -0.25
CA ALA A 151 6.12 -4.06 -0.12
C ALA A 151 5.28 -4.49 -1.33
N VAL A 152 5.35 -5.79 -1.61
CA VAL A 152 4.56 -6.45 -2.65
C VAL A 152 3.80 -7.61 -2.01
N MET A 153 2.47 -7.53 -2.00
CA MET A 153 1.63 -8.68 -1.68
C MET A 153 1.47 -9.55 -2.91
N LYS A 154 1.85 -10.82 -2.83
CA LYS A 154 1.72 -11.81 -3.88
C LYS A 154 0.60 -12.79 -3.54
N LEU A 155 -0.17 -13.18 -4.54
CA LEU A 155 -1.19 -14.21 -4.45
C LEU A 155 -0.75 -15.50 -5.15
N ALA A 156 -1.32 -16.63 -4.74
CA ALA A 156 -1.08 -17.96 -5.31
C ALA A 156 -1.60 -18.07 -6.76
N ASP A 157 -2.51 -17.20 -7.17
CA ASP A 157 -3.03 -17.10 -8.54
C ASP A 157 -2.13 -16.26 -9.48
N GLY A 158 -0.97 -15.80 -8.99
CA GLY A 158 0.02 -15.04 -9.76
C GLY A 158 -0.16 -13.53 -9.74
N ARG A 159 -1.26 -13.00 -9.17
CA ARG A 159 -1.46 -11.55 -9.03
C ARG A 159 -0.57 -10.96 -7.94
N SER A 160 -0.27 -9.67 -8.06
CA SER A 160 0.48 -8.93 -7.06
C SER A 160 -0.04 -7.50 -6.86
N PHE A 161 0.04 -7.01 -5.63
CA PHE A 161 -0.45 -5.70 -5.21
C PHE A 161 0.66 -4.92 -4.51
N THR A 162 0.79 -3.65 -4.90
CA THR A 162 1.82 -2.69 -4.47
C THR A 162 1.21 -1.31 -4.32
N ASP A 163 1.99 -0.33 -3.88
CA ASP A 163 1.57 1.06 -3.81
C ASP A 163 1.31 1.68 -5.20
N THR A 164 1.94 1.17 -6.25
CA THR A 164 1.86 1.73 -7.61
C THR A 164 0.68 1.23 -8.43
N ASN A 165 0.14 0.04 -8.11
CA ASN A 165 -1.00 -0.55 -8.81
C ASN A 165 -2.28 -0.61 -7.95
N SER A 166 -2.28 0.07 -6.79
CA SER A 166 -3.43 0.16 -5.88
C SER A 166 -4.00 1.58 -5.85
N GLY A 167 -5.34 1.67 -5.79
CA GLY A 167 -6.06 2.95 -5.66
C GLY A 167 -5.75 3.68 -4.35
N SER A 168 -5.91 5.01 -4.32
CA SER A 168 -5.65 5.85 -3.14
C SER A 168 -6.43 5.41 -1.90
N GLU A 169 -7.69 5.00 -2.08
CA GLU A 169 -8.56 4.50 -1.00
C GLU A 169 -8.01 3.21 -0.37
N ILE A 170 -7.39 2.32 -1.15
CA ILE A 170 -6.74 1.10 -0.63
C ILE A 170 -5.54 1.48 0.24
N LYS A 171 -4.74 2.44 -0.23
CA LYS A 171 -3.45 2.80 0.37
C LYS A 171 -3.58 3.60 1.65
N GLY A 172 -4.32 4.72 1.59
CA GLY A 172 -4.41 5.69 2.67
C GLY A 172 -5.82 5.84 3.26
N GLY A 173 -6.83 5.23 2.65
CA GLY A 173 -8.20 5.32 3.13
C GLY A 173 -8.38 4.67 4.50
N ALA A 174 -9.29 5.22 5.30
CA ALA A 174 -9.53 4.78 6.67
C ALA A 174 -9.99 3.31 6.79
N TYR A 175 -10.51 2.74 5.69
CA TYR A 175 -11.08 1.39 5.66
C TYR A 175 -10.04 0.30 5.35
N TYR A 176 -9.24 0.49 4.30
CA TYR A 176 -8.33 -0.54 3.79
C TYR A 176 -6.98 -0.52 4.49
N LYS A 177 -6.44 0.68 4.75
CA LYS A 177 -5.20 0.88 5.52
C LYS A 177 -4.01 0.06 4.97
N SER A 178 -3.87 -0.01 3.65
CA SER A 178 -2.90 -0.89 2.97
C SER A 178 -1.89 -0.11 2.14
N PRO A 179 -0.97 0.63 2.79
CA PRO A 179 -0.13 1.60 2.10
C PRO A 179 0.89 0.96 1.16
N PHE A 180 1.31 -0.28 1.42
CA PHE A 180 2.42 -0.98 0.73
C PHE A 180 3.76 -0.21 0.73
N PHE A 181 3.81 0.92 1.43
CA PHE A 181 4.92 1.83 1.50
C PHE A 181 5.02 2.36 2.94
N TYR A 182 6.18 2.15 3.55
CA TYR A 182 6.46 2.53 4.92
C TYR A 182 7.62 3.50 4.93
N ARG A 183 7.34 4.76 5.28
CA ARG A 183 8.32 5.81 5.40
C ARG A 183 8.69 6.02 6.87
N ILE A 184 9.91 5.68 7.24
CA ILE A 184 10.41 5.77 8.62
C ILE A 184 11.48 6.87 8.66
N THR A 185 11.11 8.01 9.25
CA THR A 185 12.05 9.13 9.43
C THR A 185 12.94 8.90 10.64
N VAL A 186 14.17 9.39 10.56
CA VAL A 186 15.09 9.50 11.70
C VAL A 186 14.92 10.87 12.31
N ASN A 187 14.37 10.93 13.53
CA ASN A 187 14.26 12.15 14.30
C ASN A 187 15.47 12.31 15.25
N PRO A 188 15.70 13.50 15.82
CA PRO A 188 16.75 13.70 16.81
C PRO A 188 16.76 12.65 17.94
#